data_AF-T0I3A3-F1
#
_entry.id   AF-T0I3A3-F1
#
_cell.length_a   1.000
_cell.length_b   1.000
_cell.length_c   1.000
_cell.angle_alpha   90.00
_cell.angle_beta   90.00
_cell.angle_gamma   90.00
#
_symmetry.space_group_name_H-M   'P 1'
#
loop_
_entity.id
_entity.type
_entity.pdbx_description
1 polymer ?
#
loop_
_entity_poly.entity_id
_entity_poly.type
_entity_poly.pdbx_seq_one_letter_code
_entity_poly.pdbx_strand_id
1 'polypeptide(L)'
;MRQAYRYGLVALVAFLVALGALWIGQKLRADAPDESRIYALLHGELDLDDAQRTRIDALERGFQADRQRLEGELRAANAELADAIAREHAYGPAVEKAVDRSHVAMGELQKATLQHVFAMRAVLRPEQTARFDKAVAQALTAAPQE
;
A
#
# COMPACT_ATOMS: atom_id res chain seq x y z
N MET A 1 -9.66 -36.27 -18.77
CA MET A 1 -8.48 -35.70 -18.05
C MET A 1 -7.91 -34.43 -18.70
N ARG A 2 -7.67 -34.39 -20.02
CA ARG A 2 -7.15 -33.19 -20.74
C ARG A 2 -8.02 -31.92 -20.66
N GLN A 3 -9.35 -32.06 -20.53
CA GLN A 3 -10.26 -30.91 -20.44
C GLN A 3 -10.25 -30.25 -19.05
N ALA A 4 -10.21 -31.02 -17.96
CA ALA A 4 -10.11 -30.49 -16.60
C ALA A 4 -8.79 -29.73 -16.37
N TYR A 5 -7.69 -30.22 -16.94
CA TYR A 5 -6.40 -29.53 -16.93
C TYR A 5 -6.43 -28.19 -17.69
N ARG A 6 -7.19 -28.11 -18.79
CA ARG A 6 -7.38 -26.87 -19.54
C ARG A 6 -8.20 -25.84 -18.75
N TYR A 7 -9.25 -26.28 -18.05
CA TYR A 7 -10.04 -25.36 -17.21
C TYR A 7 -9.27 -24.90 -15.97
N GLY A 8 -8.47 -25.77 -15.35
CA GLY A 8 -7.58 -25.40 -14.24
C GLY A 8 -6.50 -24.40 -14.66
N LEU A 9 -5.88 -24.61 -15.83
CA LEU A 9 -4.89 -23.69 -16.38
C LEU A 9 -5.51 -22.33 -16.72
N VAL A 10 -6.71 -22.32 -17.33
CA VAL A 10 -7.42 -21.07 -17.66
C VAL A 10 -7.85 -20.32 -16.40
N ALA A 11 -8.32 -21.02 -15.37
CA ALA A 11 -8.66 -20.42 -14.08
C ALA A 11 -7.42 -19.83 -13.38
N LEU A 12 -6.29 -20.53 -13.43
CA LEU A 12 -5.02 -20.05 -12.89
C LEU A 12 -4.50 -18.83 -13.64
N VAL A 13 -4.56 -18.83 -14.98
CA VAL A 13 -4.17 -17.67 -15.80
C VAL A 13 -5.10 -16.49 -15.54
N ALA A 14 -6.41 -16.72 -15.44
CA ALA A 14 -7.37 -15.67 -15.11
C ALA A 14 -7.14 -15.09 -13.70
N PHE A 15 -6.78 -15.93 -12.74
CA PHE A 15 -6.43 -15.52 -11.38
C PHE A 15 -5.12 -14.73 -11.34
N LEU A 16 -4.10 -15.13 -12.09
CA LEU A 16 -2.83 -14.40 -12.23
C LEU A 16 -3.01 -13.08 -12.98
N VAL A 17 -3.92 -13.01 -13.96
CA VAL A 17 -4.30 -11.76 -14.63
C VAL A 17 -5.07 -10.85 -13.67
N ALA A 18 -5.97 -11.40 -12.84
CA ALA A 18 -6.69 -10.61 -11.82
C ALA A 18 -5.74 -10.10 -10.72
N LEU A 19 -4.81 -10.93 -10.25
CA LEU A 19 -3.75 -10.53 -9.32
C LEU A 19 -2.82 -9.50 -9.95
N GLY A 20 -2.39 -9.71 -11.19
CA GLY A 20 -1.57 -8.76 -11.94
C GLY A 20 -2.31 -7.44 -12.18
N ALA A 21 -3.61 -7.46 -12.48
CA ALA A 21 -4.43 -6.27 -12.64
C ALA A 21 -4.70 -5.55 -11.31
N LEU A 22 -4.84 -6.28 -10.21
CA LEU A 22 -4.88 -5.71 -8.86
C LEU A 22 -3.55 -5.07 -8.50
N TRP A 23 -2.42 -5.71 -8.83
CA TRP A 23 -1.07 -5.24 -8.52
C TRP A 23 -0.63 -4.07 -9.41
N ILE A 24 -0.89 -4.13 -10.71
CA ILE A 24 -0.73 -3.02 -11.66
C ILE A 24 -1.71 -1.90 -11.30
N GLY A 25 -2.95 -2.22 -10.94
CA GLY A 25 -3.93 -1.24 -10.46
C GLY A 25 -3.57 -0.65 -9.08
N GLN A 26 -2.74 -1.32 -8.28
CA GLN A 26 -2.19 -0.81 -7.02
C GLN A 26 -0.92 0.01 -7.26
N LYS A 27 -0.09 -0.36 -8.23
CA LYS A 27 1.12 0.37 -8.63
C LYS A 27 0.78 1.64 -9.41
N LEU A 28 -0.19 1.56 -10.31
CA LEU A 28 -0.84 2.71 -10.93
C LEU A 28 -1.64 3.51 -9.90
N ARG A 29 -2.07 2.93 -8.76
CA ARG A 29 -2.64 3.67 -7.62
C ARG A 29 -1.60 4.31 -6.70
N ALA A 30 -0.43 3.71 -6.58
CA ALA A 30 0.73 4.28 -5.92
C ALA A 30 1.29 5.45 -6.75
N ASP A 31 1.16 5.38 -8.08
CA ASP A 31 1.32 6.51 -9.00
C ASP A 31 0.03 7.34 -9.17
N ALA A 32 -1.13 6.87 -8.68
CA ALA A 32 -2.39 7.61 -8.75
C ALA A 32 -2.44 8.62 -7.60
N PRO A 33 -3.18 9.71 -7.78
CA PRO A 33 -3.00 10.89 -6.97
C PRO A 33 -3.46 10.79 -5.52
N ASP A 34 -3.85 9.63 -4.95
CA ASP A 34 -4.51 9.61 -3.63
C ASP A 34 -3.56 9.76 -2.44
N GLU A 35 -2.37 9.13 -2.48
CA GLU A 35 -1.29 9.45 -1.52
C GLU A 35 -0.82 10.90 -1.75
N SER A 36 -0.72 11.30 -3.03
CA SER A 36 -0.47 12.69 -3.46
C SER A 36 -1.59 13.66 -3.07
N ARG A 37 -2.82 13.23 -2.77
CA ARG A 37 -3.95 14.12 -2.48
C ARG A 37 -3.89 14.57 -1.04
N ILE A 38 -3.60 13.64 -0.12
CA ILE A 38 -3.31 13.97 1.28
C ILE A 38 -2.01 14.78 1.35
N TYR A 39 -0.98 14.41 0.60
CA TYR A 39 0.29 15.16 0.54
C TYR A 39 0.13 16.56 -0.06
N ALA A 40 -0.68 16.73 -1.11
CA ALA A 40 -1.01 18.03 -1.72
C ALA A 40 -1.95 18.87 -0.86
N LEU A 41 -2.91 18.25 -0.15
CA LEU A 41 -3.73 18.92 0.87
C LEU A 41 -2.86 19.41 2.04
N LEU A 42 -1.90 18.60 2.50
CA LEU A 42 -0.96 18.93 3.56
C LEU A 42 -0.07 20.12 3.18
N HIS A 43 0.47 20.16 1.96
CA HIS A 43 1.43 21.18 1.53
C HIS A 43 0.77 22.48 1.01
N GLY A 44 -0.50 22.44 0.61
CA GLY A 44 -1.21 23.61 0.08
C GLY A 44 -2.11 24.35 1.08
N GLU A 45 -2.70 23.66 2.06
CA GLU A 45 -3.81 24.23 2.86
C GLU A 45 -3.52 24.48 4.35
N LEU A 46 -2.45 23.90 4.90
CA LEU A 46 -2.21 23.91 6.34
C LEU A 46 -1.38 25.09 6.87
N ASP A 47 -0.92 26.01 6.02
CA ASP A 47 -0.13 27.20 6.42
C ASP A 47 0.90 26.87 7.53
N LEU A 48 1.74 25.88 7.22
CA LEU A 48 2.76 25.40 8.15
C LEU A 48 3.78 26.52 8.39
N ASP A 49 4.36 26.60 9.59
CA ASP A 49 5.55 27.41 9.83
C ASP A 49 6.83 26.62 9.55
N ASP A 50 7.99 27.28 9.58
CA ASP A 50 9.28 26.66 9.25
C ASP A 50 9.70 25.58 10.25
N ALA A 51 9.29 25.71 11.51
CA ALA A 51 9.56 24.71 12.54
C ALA A 51 8.70 23.46 12.31
N GLN A 52 7.43 23.63 11.92
CA GLN A 52 6.54 22.54 11.54
C GLN A 52 7.04 21.81 10.30
N ARG A 53 7.43 22.55 9.24
CA ARG A 53 8.03 21.98 8.02
C ARG A 53 9.23 21.11 8.34
N THR A 54 10.18 21.64 9.11
CA THR A 54 11.41 20.91 9.50
C THR A 54 11.10 19.60 10.23
N ARG A 55 10.09 19.60 11.12
CA ARG A 55 9.66 18.40 11.85
C ARG A 55 8.97 17.40 10.93
N ILE A 56 8.08 17.86 10.06
CA ILE A 56 7.38 17.01 9.08
C ILE A 56 8.39 16.37 8.11
N ASP A 57 9.38 17.12 7.61
CA ASP A 57 10.42 16.58 6.74
C ASP A 57 11.24 15.46 7.42
N ALA A 58 11.47 15.58 8.72
CA ALA A 58 12.13 14.54 9.49
C ALA A 58 11.27 13.28 9.64
N LEU A 59 9.96 13.44 9.88
CA LEU A 59 9.01 12.34 9.91
C LEU A 59 8.92 11.64 8.56
N GLU A 60 8.94 12.41 7.47
CA GLU A 60 8.87 11.88 6.11
C GLU A 60 10.07 11.00 5.77
N ARG A 61 11.28 11.44 6.09
CA ARG A 61 12.49 10.63 5.86
C ARG A 61 12.42 9.29 6.59
N GLY A 62 11.91 9.29 7.83
CA GLY A 62 11.71 8.06 8.59
C GLY A 62 10.68 7.14 7.94
N PHE A 63 9.52 7.69 7.59
CA PHE A 63 8.45 6.92 6.93
C PHE A 63 8.88 6.34 5.57
N GLN A 64 9.61 7.11 4.76
CA GLN A 64 10.11 6.63 3.48
C GLN A 64 11.07 5.44 3.63
N ALA A 65 11.93 5.44 4.66
CA ALA A 65 12.81 4.31 4.93
C ALA A 65 12.01 3.04 5.30
N ASP A 66 11.00 3.17 6.17
CA ASP A 66 10.14 2.05 6.54
C ASP A 66 9.30 1.54 5.37
N ARG A 67 8.73 2.45 4.57
CA ARG A 67 7.97 2.12 3.37
C ARG A 67 8.82 1.32 2.39
N GLN A 68 10.02 1.80 2.07
CA GLN A 68 10.92 1.11 1.14
C GLN A 68 11.31 -0.29 1.61
N ARG A 69 11.52 -0.45 2.92
CA ARG A 69 11.81 -1.76 3.54
C ARG A 69 10.63 -2.71 3.38
N LEU A 70 9.42 -2.30 3.77
CA LEU A 70 8.20 -3.12 3.73
C LEU A 70 7.79 -3.47 2.29
N GLU A 71 7.92 -2.52 1.35
CA GLU A 71 7.73 -2.79 -0.07
C GLU A 71 8.77 -3.78 -0.61
N GLY A 72 10.00 -3.73 -0.09
CA GLY A 72 11.04 -4.71 -0.37
C GLY A 72 10.65 -6.11 0.08
N GLU A 73 10.12 -6.23 1.29
CA GLU A 73 9.61 -7.49 1.85
C GLU A 73 8.44 -8.05 1.03
N LEU A 74 7.51 -7.20 0.61
CA LEU A 74 6.39 -7.58 -0.27
C LEU A 74 6.90 -8.07 -1.63
N ARG A 75 7.85 -7.36 -2.24
CA ARG A 75 8.47 -7.77 -3.51
C ARG A 75 9.18 -9.12 -3.38
N ALA A 76 9.90 -9.35 -2.30
CA ALA A 76 10.55 -10.62 -2.03
C ALA A 76 9.53 -11.76 -1.83
N ALA A 77 8.46 -11.53 -1.06
CA ALA A 77 7.40 -12.51 -0.85
C ALA A 77 6.68 -12.87 -2.17
N ASN A 78 6.47 -11.90 -3.06
CA ASN A 78 5.91 -12.15 -4.39
C ASN A 78 6.83 -12.97 -5.30
N ALA A 79 8.15 -12.76 -5.21
CA ALA A 79 9.11 -13.59 -5.93
C ALA A 79 9.09 -15.03 -5.40
N GLU A 80 9.05 -15.20 -4.08
CA GLU A 80 8.90 -16.52 -3.44
C GLU A 80 7.60 -17.22 -3.84
N LEU A 81 6.50 -16.47 -3.95
CA LEU A 81 5.21 -16.96 -4.40
C LEU A 81 5.26 -17.44 -5.86
N ALA A 82 5.86 -16.66 -6.76
CA ALA A 82 6.02 -17.04 -8.16
C ALA A 82 6.81 -18.36 -8.30
N ASP A 83 7.91 -18.46 -7.56
CA ASP A 83 8.75 -19.66 -7.50
C ASP A 83 8.00 -20.87 -6.91
N ALA A 84 7.19 -20.66 -5.87
CA ALA A 84 6.39 -21.71 -5.26
C ALA A 84 5.32 -22.24 -6.21
N ILE A 85 4.60 -21.36 -6.91
CA ILE A 85 3.59 -21.72 -7.92
C ILE A 85 4.24 -22.54 -9.04
N ALA A 86 5.44 -22.15 -9.49
CA ALA A 86 6.18 -22.84 -10.54
C ALA A 86 6.64 -24.24 -10.13
N ARG A 87 6.87 -24.50 -8.83
CA ARG A 87 7.30 -25.81 -8.32
C ARG A 87 6.13 -26.72 -7.93
N GLU A 88 5.14 -26.17 -7.24
CA GLU A 88 4.06 -26.97 -6.62
C GLU A 88 2.89 -27.18 -7.58
N HIS A 89 2.66 -26.27 -8.53
CA HIS A 89 1.53 -26.29 -9.48
C HIS A 89 0.14 -26.46 -8.82
N ALA A 90 0.07 -26.20 -7.52
CA ALA A 90 -1.10 -26.30 -6.66
C ALA A 90 -0.91 -25.32 -5.49
N TYR A 91 -1.99 -25.07 -4.74
CA TYR A 91 -1.88 -24.35 -3.48
C TYR A 91 -1.29 -25.28 -2.41
N GLY A 92 0.04 -25.34 -2.37
CA GLY A 92 0.79 -26.14 -1.41
C GLY A 92 1.41 -25.29 -0.30
N PRO A 93 2.17 -25.92 0.60
CA PRO A 93 2.73 -25.24 1.77
C PRO A 93 3.65 -24.07 1.44
N ALA A 94 4.40 -24.11 0.32
CA ALA A 94 5.26 -22.98 -0.05
C ALA A 94 4.45 -21.80 -0.62
N VAL A 95 3.39 -22.07 -1.38
CA VAL A 95 2.46 -21.03 -1.85
C VAL A 95 1.78 -20.35 -0.67
N GLU A 96 1.22 -21.13 0.27
CA GLU A 96 0.57 -20.60 1.48
C GLU A 96 1.50 -19.72 2.29
N LYS A 97 2.73 -20.20 2.56
CA LYS A 97 3.74 -19.43 3.30
C LYS A 97 4.09 -18.10 2.63
N ALA A 98 4.24 -18.08 1.30
CA ALA A 98 4.57 -16.85 0.58
C ALA A 98 3.41 -15.85 0.56
N VAL A 99 2.17 -16.34 0.48
CA VAL A 99 0.95 -15.52 0.62
C VAL A 99 0.87 -14.91 2.02
N ASP A 100 1.05 -15.69 3.08
CA ASP A 100 1.03 -15.20 4.46
C ASP A 100 2.08 -14.11 4.69
N ARG A 101 3.30 -14.32 4.19
CA ARG A 101 4.37 -13.32 4.27
C ARG A 101 3.99 -12.03 3.54
N SER A 102 3.35 -12.16 2.38
CA SER A 102 2.87 -11.00 1.62
C SER A 102 1.79 -10.23 2.38
N HIS A 103 0.87 -10.94 3.06
CA HIS A 103 -0.15 -10.33 3.92
C HIS A 103 0.44 -9.61 5.12
N VAL A 104 1.45 -10.18 5.78
CA VAL A 104 2.15 -9.52 6.89
C VAL A 104 2.80 -8.22 6.41
N ALA A 105 3.60 -8.26 5.33
CA ALA A 105 4.25 -7.06 4.80
C ALA A 105 3.24 -5.96 4.40
N MET A 106 2.13 -6.37 3.77
CA MET A 106 1.05 -5.45 3.42
C MET A 106 0.37 -4.84 4.65
N GLY A 107 0.10 -5.64 5.68
CA GLY A 107 -0.52 -5.19 6.92
C GLY A 107 0.38 -4.22 7.69
N GLU A 108 1.68 -4.51 7.75
CA GLU A 108 2.66 -3.61 8.37
C GLU A 108 2.80 -2.29 7.59
N LEU A 109 2.74 -2.33 6.26
CA LEU A 109 2.73 -1.11 5.44
C LEU A 109 1.50 -0.24 5.75
N GLN A 110 0.32 -0.83 5.84
CA GLN A 110 -0.90 -0.09 6.21
C GLN A 110 -0.80 0.54 7.61
N LYS A 111 -0.26 -0.20 8.60
CA LYS A 111 -0.04 0.32 9.95
C LYS A 111 0.95 1.49 9.94
N ALA A 112 2.07 1.35 9.23
CA ALA A 112 3.08 2.39 9.12
C ALA A 112 2.51 3.67 8.50
N THR A 113 1.70 3.56 7.44
CA THR A 113 1.02 4.71 6.83
C THR A 113 0.09 5.42 7.81
N LEU A 114 -0.74 4.67 8.55
CA LEU A 114 -1.63 5.26 9.56
C LEU A 114 -0.86 5.94 10.70
N GLN A 115 0.21 5.29 11.19
CA GLN A 115 1.08 5.87 12.22
C GLN A 115 1.73 7.17 11.72
N HIS A 116 2.18 7.21 10.47
CA HIS A 116 2.75 8.40 9.86
C HIS A 116 1.73 9.54 9.74
N VAL A 117 0.49 9.26 9.32
CA VAL A 117 -0.61 10.25 9.30
C VAL A 117 -0.84 10.86 10.68
N PHE A 118 -0.90 10.04 11.74
CA PHE A 118 -1.04 10.54 13.11
C PHE A 118 0.19 11.30 13.62
N ALA A 119 1.39 10.89 13.23
CA ALA A 119 2.63 11.59 13.57
C ALA A 119 2.66 13.00 12.96
N MET A 120 2.24 13.16 11.69
CA MET A 120 2.09 14.47 11.07
C MET A 120 1.05 15.33 11.80
N ARG A 121 -0.12 14.74 12.12
CA ARG A 121 -1.17 15.43 12.89
C ARG A 121 -0.65 16.00 14.22
N ALA A 122 0.23 15.29 14.91
CA ALA A 122 0.77 15.71 16.20
C ALA A 122 1.69 16.96 16.13
N VAL A 123 2.17 17.32 14.94
CA VAL A 123 2.97 18.54 14.70
C VAL A 123 2.08 19.78 14.49
N LEU A 124 0.82 19.57 14.15
CA LEU A 124 -0.12 20.64 13.79
C LEU A 124 -0.68 21.35 15.03
N ARG A 125 -0.95 22.65 14.88
CA ARG A 125 -1.68 23.46 15.85
C ARG A 125 -3.19 23.12 15.82
N PRO A 126 -3.96 23.42 16.88
CA PRO A 126 -5.38 23.07 16.96
C PRO A 126 -6.19 23.53 15.73
N GLU A 127 -5.96 24.74 15.23
CA GLU A 127 -6.65 25.29 14.06
C GLU A 127 -6.32 24.55 12.75
N GLN A 128 -5.12 23.97 12.65
CA GLN A 128 -4.67 23.17 11.51
C GLN A 128 -5.24 21.74 11.58
N THR A 129 -5.29 21.14 12.78
CA THR A 129 -5.80 19.76 12.97
C THR A 129 -7.23 19.59 12.48
N ALA A 130 -8.11 20.58 12.65
CA ALA A 130 -9.49 20.48 12.16
C ALA A 130 -9.59 20.33 10.63
N ARG A 131 -8.74 21.04 9.87
CA ARG A 131 -8.67 20.91 8.41
C ARG A 131 -8.07 19.56 8.01
N PHE A 132 -6.99 19.17 8.69
CA PHE A 132 -6.35 17.88 8.49
C PHE A 132 -7.31 16.70 8.71
N ASP A 133 -8.02 16.68 9.84
CA ASP A 133 -8.94 15.60 10.21
C ASP A 133 -10.08 15.48 9.20
N LYS A 134 -10.59 16.61 8.70
CA LYS A 134 -11.60 16.64 7.63
C LYS A 134 -11.06 16.04 6.34
N ALA A 135 -9.84 16.42 5.94
CA ALA A 135 -9.19 15.91 4.74
C ALA A 135 -8.95 14.39 4.82
N VAL A 136 -8.47 13.91 5.97
CA VAL A 136 -8.28 12.47 6.23
C VAL A 136 -9.63 11.74 6.17
N ALA A 137 -10.67 12.26 6.82
CA ALA A 137 -12.00 11.65 6.78
C ALA A 137 -12.55 11.57 5.35
N GLN A 138 -12.38 12.61 4.54
CA GLN A 138 -12.78 12.61 3.14
C GLN A 138 -11.99 11.60 2.32
N ALA A 139 -10.67 11.52 2.50
CA ALA A 139 -9.84 10.55 1.79
C ALA A 139 -10.22 9.10 2.12
N LEU A 140 -10.63 8.82 3.37
CA LEU A 140 -11.05 7.48 3.81
C LEU A 140 -12.49 7.12 3.43
N THR A 141 -13.33 8.11 3.10
CA THR A 141 -14.77 7.90 2.80
C THR A 141 -15.15 8.21 1.36
N ALA A 142 -14.25 8.77 0.57
CA ALA A 142 -14.45 8.98 -0.86
C ALA A 142 -14.65 7.62 -1.55
N ALA A 143 -15.77 7.49 -2.26
CA ALA A 143 -16.00 6.32 -3.11
C ALA A 143 -14.90 6.24 -4.18
N PRO A 144 -14.43 5.03 -4.54
CA PRO A 144 -13.53 4.87 -5.69
C PRO A 144 -14.19 5.51 -6.91
N GLN A 145 -13.48 6.43 -7.57
CA GLN A 145 -13.97 6.98 -8.84
C GLN A 145 -13.99 5.84 -9.86
N GLU A 146 -15.17 5.52 -10.39
CA GLU A 146 -15.37 4.52 -11.46
C GLU A 146 -14.63 4.89 -12.75
#